data_AF-A0A921GSC9-F1
#
_entry.id   AF-A0A921GSC9-F1
#
_cell.length_a   1.000
_cell.length_b   1.000
_cell.length_c   1.000
_cell.angle_alpha   90.00
_cell.angle_beta   90.00
_cell.angle_gamma   90.00
#
_symmetry.space_group_name_H-M   'P 1'
#
loop_
_entity.id
_entity.type
_entity.pdbx_description
1 polymer ?
#
loop_
_entity_poly.entity_id
_entity_poly.type
_entity_poly.pdbx_seq_one_letter_code
_entity_poly.pdbx_strand_id
1 'polypeptide(L)'
;MSTQTPSPAPASTARASEDRSARIAVTVFPALILVAAAIGFFAPPVGQALAPFTSIYLGVIMFAMGLTLTLPDFALVVRRPLPVLIGVVAQYAIMPLIGLGVSLLLQLPPELAVGVILVGCAPGGTSSNVICYLAKADTALSVTMTSISTLLAPLFTPLLTLWLAGSYLPVDAGSMALSIVQM
;
A
#
# COMPACT_ATOMS: atom_id res chain seq x y z
N MET A 1 29.19 49.41 -21.22
CA MET A 1 29.34 48.53 -20.04
C MET A 1 28.08 47.68 -19.98
N SER A 2 28.11 46.53 -20.66
CA SER A 2 26.93 45.70 -20.93
C SER A 2 26.69 44.77 -19.76
N THR A 3 25.64 45.00 -18.97
CA THR A 3 25.23 44.12 -17.88
C THR A 3 24.54 42.88 -18.45
N GLN A 4 25.25 41.75 -18.49
CA GLN A 4 24.66 40.44 -18.72
C GLN A 4 23.67 40.12 -17.59
N THR A 5 22.41 39.91 -17.95
CA THR A 5 21.41 39.28 -17.10
C THR A 5 21.71 37.78 -17.02
N PRO A 6 21.72 37.13 -15.84
CA PRO A 6 21.93 35.70 -15.76
C PRO A 6 20.72 34.95 -16.34
N SER A 7 20.98 34.03 -17.27
CA SER A 7 20.00 33.14 -17.90
C SER A 7 19.34 32.21 -16.87
N PRO A 8 18.00 32.06 -16.83
CA PRO A 8 17.35 31.12 -15.94
C PRO A 8 17.11 29.78 -16.65
N ALA A 9 17.96 28.76 -16.42
CA ALA A 9 17.58 27.35 -16.66
C ALA A 9 18.51 26.38 -15.90
N PRO A 10 17.95 25.55 -14.99
CA PRO A 10 17.80 24.12 -15.33
C PRO A 10 16.50 23.45 -14.80
N ALA A 11 15.46 24.21 -14.43
CA ALA A 11 14.29 23.67 -13.73
C ALA A 11 13.25 22.93 -14.61
N SER A 12 13.22 23.13 -15.94
CA SER A 12 12.16 22.55 -16.80
C SER A 12 12.42 21.10 -17.24
N THR A 13 13.68 20.73 -17.48
CA THR A 13 14.08 19.39 -17.92
C THR A 13 13.98 18.35 -16.81
N ALA A 14 14.30 18.73 -15.57
CA ALA A 14 14.19 17.84 -14.41
C ALA A 14 12.73 17.43 -14.15
N ARG A 15 11.80 18.40 -14.12
CA ARG A 15 10.36 18.15 -13.93
C ARG A 15 9.76 17.27 -15.03
N ALA A 16 10.16 17.48 -16.28
CA ALA A 16 9.69 16.66 -17.40
C ALA A 16 10.17 15.20 -17.31
N SER A 17 11.36 14.95 -16.76
CA SER A 17 11.90 13.60 -16.56
C SER A 17 11.23 12.86 -15.39
N GLU A 18 10.87 13.58 -14.33
CA GLU A 18 10.18 13.07 -13.15
C GLU A 18 8.73 12.67 -13.50
N ASP A 19 8.02 13.53 -14.23
CA ASP A 19 6.66 13.25 -14.74
C ASP A 19 6.62 12.02 -15.66
N ARG A 20 7.62 11.88 -16.55
CA ARG A 20 7.73 10.71 -17.43
C ARG A 20 7.95 9.44 -16.62
N SER A 21 8.83 9.47 -15.62
CA SER A 21 9.13 8.31 -14.78
C SER A 21 7.92 7.88 -13.95
N ALA A 22 7.18 8.83 -13.37
CA ALA A 22 5.96 8.55 -12.63
C ALA A 22 4.86 7.93 -13.51
N ARG A 23 4.68 8.42 -14.75
CA ARG A 23 3.74 7.82 -15.71
C ARG A 23 4.14 6.41 -16.14
N ILE A 24 5.43 6.18 -16.36
CA ILE A 24 5.94 4.84 -16.67
C ILE A 24 5.67 3.91 -15.49
N ALA A 25 5.95 4.33 -14.25
CA ALA A 25 5.68 3.52 -13.08
C ALA A 25 4.20 3.12 -12.98
N VAL A 26 3.27 4.06 -13.15
CA VAL A 26 1.83 3.78 -13.01
C VAL A 26 1.23 2.99 -14.17
N THR A 27 1.87 2.94 -15.33
CA THR A 27 1.38 2.17 -16.50
C THR A 27 2.06 0.81 -16.63
N VAL A 28 3.38 0.75 -16.45
CA VAL A 28 4.17 -0.48 -16.57
C VAL A 28 3.94 -1.39 -15.36
N PHE A 29 3.83 -0.85 -14.14
CA PHE A 29 3.67 -1.68 -12.96
C PHE A 29 2.38 -2.54 -12.98
N PRO A 30 1.18 -2.01 -13.28
CA PRO A 30 -0.01 -2.85 -13.46
C PRO A 30 0.12 -3.87 -14.59
N ALA A 31 0.76 -3.48 -15.71
CA ALA A 31 0.99 -4.40 -16.81
C ALA A 31 1.88 -5.59 -16.40
N LEU A 32 2.94 -5.33 -15.63
CA LEU A 32 3.80 -6.38 -15.06
C LEU A 32 3.03 -7.29 -14.10
N ILE A 33 2.13 -6.74 -13.27
CA ILE A 33 1.25 -7.54 -12.39
C ILE A 33 0.37 -8.47 -13.22
N LEU A 34 -0.26 -7.97 -14.29
CA LEU A 34 -1.12 -8.79 -15.16
C LEU A 34 -0.34 -9.89 -15.88
N VAL A 35 0.88 -9.58 -16.36
CA VAL A 35 1.77 -10.58 -16.97
C VAL A 35 2.20 -11.62 -15.95
N ALA A 36 2.60 -11.22 -14.74
CA ALA A 36 2.97 -12.14 -13.67
C ALA A 36 1.79 -13.04 -13.25
N ALA A 37 0.58 -12.48 -13.16
CA ALA A 37 -0.64 -13.24 -12.90
C ALA A 37 -0.94 -14.26 -14.02
N ALA A 38 -0.78 -13.86 -15.28
CA ALA A 38 -0.93 -14.77 -16.42
C ALA A 38 0.11 -15.90 -16.38
N ILE A 39 1.38 -15.60 -16.05
CA ILE A 39 2.42 -16.62 -15.88
C ILE A 39 2.06 -17.57 -14.72
N GLY A 40 1.62 -17.04 -13.58
CA GLY A 40 1.20 -17.86 -12.44
C GLY A 40 0.03 -18.79 -12.78
N PHE A 41 -0.89 -18.33 -13.63
CA PHE A 41 -2.05 -19.11 -14.07
C PHE A 41 -1.70 -20.17 -15.12
N PHE A 42 -0.94 -19.81 -16.16
CA PHE A 42 -0.61 -20.70 -17.29
C PHE A 42 0.62 -21.58 -17.04
N ALA A 43 1.51 -21.19 -16.13
CA ALA A 43 2.70 -21.95 -15.73
C ALA A 43 2.78 -22.13 -14.20
N PRO A 44 1.88 -22.95 -13.61
CA PRO A 44 1.83 -23.17 -12.15
C PRO A 44 3.16 -23.56 -11.47
N PRO A 45 4.07 -24.35 -12.10
CA PRO A 45 5.35 -24.68 -11.48
C PRO A 45 6.20 -23.46 -11.13
N VAL A 46 6.10 -22.38 -11.91
CA VAL A 46 6.81 -21.12 -11.65
C VAL A 46 6.27 -20.46 -10.38
N GLY A 47 4.96 -20.38 -10.24
CA GLY A 47 4.31 -19.81 -9.05
C GLY A 47 4.63 -20.61 -7.78
N GLN A 48 4.59 -21.94 -7.86
CA GLN A 48 4.92 -22.82 -6.75
C GLN A 48 6.38 -22.71 -6.32
N ALA A 49 7.31 -22.54 -7.27
CA ALA A 49 8.72 -22.33 -6.95
C ALA A 49 8.99 -21.00 -6.23
N LEU A 50 8.17 -19.96 -6.50
CA LEU A 50 8.32 -18.64 -5.90
C LEU A 50 7.55 -18.48 -4.58
N ALA A 51 6.49 -19.26 -4.35
CA ALA A 51 5.62 -19.15 -3.19
C ALA A 51 6.36 -19.16 -1.83
N PRO A 52 7.38 -20.01 -1.58
CA PRO A 52 8.11 -20.01 -0.31
C PRO A 52 8.87 -18.72 -0.02
N PHE A 53 9.20 -17.94 -1.05
CA PHE A 53 9.96 -16.70 -0.94
C PHE A 53 9.08 -15.46 -0.79
N THR A 54 7.75 -15.60 -0.82
CA THR A 54 6.80 -14.47 -0.76
C THR A 54 7.04 -13.58 0.46
N SER A 55 7.23 -14.16 1.64
CA SER A 55 7.50 -13.39 2.86
C SER A 55 8.82 -12.61 2.79
N ILE A 56 9.85 -13.19 2.16
CA ILE A 56 11.14 -12.51 1.95
C ILE A 56 10.98 -11.35 0.97
N TYR A 57 10.26 -11.56 -0.15
CA TYR A 57 9.98 -10.49 -1.10
C TYR A 57 9.18 -9.36 -0.46
N LEU A 58 8.17 -9.69 0.34
CA LEU A 58 7.39 -8.69 1.06
C LEU A 58 8.24 -7.95 2.10
N GLY A 59 9.10 -8.65 2.85
CA GLY A 59 10.05 -8.04 3.78
C GLY A 59 11.03 -7.08 3.08
N VAL A 60 11.54 -7.43 1.90
CA VAL A 60 12.38 -6.51 1.10
C VAL A 60 11.60 -5.26 0.67
N ILE A 61 10.33 -5.41 0.27
CA ILE A 61 9.46 -4.29 -0.09
C ILE A 61 9.18 -3.39 1.12
N MET A 62 8.88 -3.98 2.28
CA MET A 62 8.63 -3.25 3.53
C MET A 62 9.89 -2.55 4.05
N PHE A 63 11.06 -3.19 3.95
CA PHE A 63 12.34 -2.58 4.26
C PHE A 63 12.64 -1.37 3.34
N ALA A 64 12.45 -1.54 2.02
CA ALA A 64 12.63 -0.45 1.06
C ALA A 64 11.66 0.72 1.34
N MET A 65 10.41 0.43 1.68
CA MET A 65 9.47 1.45 2.16
C MET A 65 10.02 2.16 3.40
N GLY A 66 10.55 1.41 4.38
CA GLY A 66 11.15 1.96 5.59
C GLY A 66 12.29 2.94 5.31
N LEU A 67 13.16 2.63 4.34
CA LEU A 67 14.26 3.53 3.92
C LEU A 67 13.76 4.83 3.27
N THR A 68 12.54 4.86 2.75
CA THR A 68 11.93 6.06 2.16
C THR A 68 11.20 6.94 3.18
N LEU A 69 11.05 6.50 4.44
CA LEU A 69 10.42 7.28 5.49
C LEU A 69 11.32 8.43 5.93
N THR A 70 10.74 9.63 6.01
CA THR A 70 11.45 10.83 6.43
C THR A 70 10.84 11.42 7.71
N LEU A 71 11.67 12.07 8.53
CA LEU A 71 11.21 12.78 9.73
C LEU A 71 10.05 13.76 9.47
N PRO A 72 10.03 14.52 8.36
CA PRO A 72 8.88 15.33 7.96
C PRO A 72 7.54 14.58 7.88
N ASP A 73 7.53 13.30 7.47
CA ASP A 73 6.29 12.51 7.35
C ASP A 73 5.64 12.31 8.72
N PHE A 74 6.45 12.10 9.76
CA PHE A 74 5.99 12.00 11.15
C PHE A 74 5.60 13.35 11.74
N ALA A 75 6.35 14.41 11.39
CA ALA A 75 6.01 15.77 11.82
C ALA A 75 4.63 16.21 11.28
N LEU A 76 4.24 15.73 10.09
CA LEU A 76 2.94 16.05 9.50
C LEU A 76 1.78 15.52 10.35
N VAL A 77 1.93 14.37 11.02
CA VAL A 77 0.91 13.80 11.93
C VAL A 77 0.58 14.79 13.04
N VAL A 78 1.60 15.41 13.63
CA VAL A 78 1.42 16.39 14.71
C VAL A 78 0.93 17.73 14.19
N ARG A 79 1.39 18.15 13.00
CA ARG A 79 1.01 19.43 12.39
C ARG A 79 -0.41 19.45 11.81
N ARG A 80 -0.87 18.31 11.29
CA ARG A 80 -2.19 18.14 10.65
C ARG A 80 -2.85 16.83 11.13
N PRO A 81 -3.22 16.74 12.41
CA PRO A 81 -3.73 15.49 12.98
C PRO A 81 -5.11 15.09 12.45
N LEU A 82 -5.99 16.07 12.18
CA LEU A 82 -7.36 15.77 11.74
C LEU A 82 -7.42 15.06 10.37
N PRO A 83 -6.77 15.56 9.29
CA PRO A 83 -6.76 14.85 8.01
C PRO A 83 -6.15 13.45 8.10
N VAL A 84 -5.06 13.30 8.85
CA VAL A 84 -4.39 12.01 9.03
C VAL A 84 -5.30 11.02 9.77
N LEU A 85 -5.91 11.43 10.88
CA LEU A 85 -6.79 10.58 11.67
C LEU A 85 -8.03 10.16 10.87
N ILE A 86 -8.68 11.10 10.19
CA ILE A 86 -9.84 10.80 9.34
C ILE A 86 -9.45 9.78 8.27
N GLY A 87 -8.30 9.97 7.65
CA GLY A 87 -7.79 9.06 6.64
C GLY A 87 -7.50 7.65 7.17
N VAL A 88 -6.84 7.52 8.32
CA VAL A 88 -6.54 6.23 8.96
C VAL A 88 -7.81 5.51 9.40
N VAL A 89 -8.76 6.24 10.00
CA VAL A 89 -10.07 5.68 10.38
C VAL A 89 -10.83 5.24 9.13
N ALA A 90 -10.84 6.04 8.06
CA ALA A 90 -11.47 5.68 6.81
C ALA A 90 -10.84 4.41 6.20
N GLN A 91 -9.51 4.29 6.21
CA GLN A 91 -8.80 3.10 5.72
C GLN A 91 -9.27 1.84 6.47
N TYR A 92 -9.21 1.87 7.81
CA TYR A 92 -9.52 0.71 8.66
C TYR A 92 -11.01 0.50 8.93
N ALA A 93 -11.90 1.39 8.48
CA ALA A 93 -13.33 1.20 8.54
C ALA A 93 -13.91 0.83 7.17
N ILE A 94 -13.63 1.64 6.15
CA ILE A 94 -14.27 1.49 4.84
C ILE A 94 -13.77 0.25 4.11
N MET A 95 -12.45 0.02 4.06
CA MET A 95 -11.89 -1.11 3.29
C MET A 95 -12.29 -2.48 3.86
N PRO A 96 -12.26 -2.74 5.18
CA PRO A 96 -12.72 -4.01 5.72
C PRO A 96 -14.23 -4.23 5.52
N LEU A 97 -15.04 -3.19 5.67
CA LEU A 97 -16.49 -3.27 5.45
C LEU A 97 -16.83 -3.52 3.98
N ILE A 98 -16.08 -2.95 3.05
CA ILE A 98 -16.20 -3.28 1.62
C ILE A 98 -15.83 -4.74 1.40
N GLY A 99 -14.72 -5.24 1.99
CA GLY A 99 -14.33 -6.64 1.88
C GLY A 99 -15.41 -7.61 2.38
N LEU A 100 -16.03 -7.30 3.53
CA LEU A 100 -17.17 -8.04 4.05
C LEU A 100 -18.38 -7.94 3.10
N GLY A 101 -18.71 -6.73 2.64
CA GLY A 101 -19.84 -6.50 1.74
C GLY A 101 -19.72 -7.26 0.43
N VAL A 102 -18.53 -7.28 -0.18
CA VAL A 102 -18.22 -8.08 -1.38
C VAL A 102 -18.37 -9.58 -1.09
N SER A 103 -17.86 -10.04 0.05
CA SER A 103 -17.94 -11.46 0.44
C SER A 103 -19.39 -11.92 0.61
N LEU A 104 -20.24 -11.08 1.21
CA LEU A 104 -21.67 -11.34 1.39
C LEU A 104 -22.44 -11.25 0.06
N LEU A 105 -22.18 -10.22 -0.74
CA LEU A 105 -22.89 -9.97 -1.99
C LEU A 105 -22.63 -11.08 -3.03
N LEU A 106 -21.40 -11.59 -3.08
CA LEU A 106 -20.99 -12.65 -3.99
C LEU A 106 -21.15 -14.06 -3.39
N GLN A 107 -21.63 -14.17 -2.14
CA GLN A 107 -21.80 -15.44 -1.42
C GLN A 107 -20.54 -16.32 -1.47
N LEU A 108 -19.39 -15.70 -1.16
CA LEU A 108 -18.11 -16.39 -1.27
C LEU A 108 -18.00 -17.55 -0.27
N PRO A 109 -17.35 -18.66 -0.66
CA PRO A 109 -17.00 -19.71 0.30
C PRO A 109 -16.09 -19.14 1.40
N PRO A 110 -16.10 -19.74 2.61
CA PRO A 110 -15.42 -19.19 3.78
C PRO A 110 -13.95 -18.84 3.55
N GLU A 111 -13.22 -19.67 2.81
CA GLU A 111 -11.79 -19.47 2.54
C GLU A 111 -11.53 -18.22 1.70
N LEU A 112 -12.38 -17.97 0.68
CA LEU A 112 -12.28 -16.79 -0.17
C LEU A 112 -12.77 -15.54 0.58
N ALA A 113 -13.82 -15.66 1.38
CA ALA A 113 -14.33 -14.56 2.20
C ALA A 113 -13.27 -14.06 3.19
N VAL A 114 -12.59 -14.97 3.90
CA VAL A 114 -11.47 -14.64 4.80
C VAL A 114 -10.36 -13.91 4.04
N GLY A 115 -9.97 -14.40 2.85
CA GLY A 115 -8.95 -13.75 2.04
C GLY A 115 -9.32 -12.34 1.61
N VAL A 116 -10.56 -12.11 1.17
CA VAL A 116 -11.04 -10.79 0.73
C VAL A 116 -11.15 -9.82 1.92
N ILE A 117 -11.65 -10.28 3.07
CA ILE A 117 -11.70 -9.47 4.29
C ILE A 117 -10.28 -9.12 4.77
N LEU A 118 -9.35 -10.08 4.75
CA LEU A 118 -7.95 -9.85 5.11
C LEU A 118 -7.30 -8.77 4.23
N VAL A 119 -7.56 -8.78 2.92
CA VAL A 119 -7.10 -7.72 2.00
C VAL A 119 -7.69 -6.37 2.39
N GLY A 120 -8.97 -6.31 2.77
CA GLY A 120 -9.61 -5.09 3.25
C GLY A 120 -9.04 -4.58 4.57
N CYS A 121 -8.58 -5.46 5.45
CA CYS A 121 -7.93 -5.13 6.73
C CYS A 121 -6.48 -4.66 6.60
N ALA A 122 -5.84 -4.88 5.46
CA ALA A 122 -4.45 -4.51 5.26
C ALA A 122 -4.25 -2.98 5.19
N PRO A 123 -3.06 -2.48 5.56
CA PRO A 123 -2.73 -1.06 5.45
C PRO A 123 -2.61 -0.61 3.98
N GLY A 124 -2.53 0.71 3.77
CA GLY A 124 -2.33 1.28 2.44
C GLY A 124 -0.97 0.90 1.84
N GLY A 125 -0.92 0.79 0.50
CA GLY A 125 0.32 0.52 -0.24
C GLY A 125 1.02 1.79 -0.75
N THR A 126 2.33 1.72 -0.97
CA THR A 126 3.17 2.86 -1.42
C THR A 126 2.86 3.36 -2.83
N SER A 127 2.20 2.54 -3.66
CA SER A 127 1.75 2.92 -4.99
C SER A 127 0.73 4.07 -4.96
N SER A 128 -0.02 4.21 -3.87
CA SER A 128 -0.94 5.34 -3.65
C SER A 128 -0.22 6.69 -3.69
N ASN A 129 1.03 6.77 -3.21
CA ASN A 129 1.81 8.01 -3.17
C ASN A 129 2.10 8.54 -4.59
N VAL A 130 2.45 7.65 -5.52
CA VAL A 130 2.70 8.00 -6.93
C VAL A 130 1.40 8.42 -7.61
N ILE A 131 0.28 7.75 -7.31
CA ILE A 131 -1.04 8.10 -7.85
C ILE A 131 -1.46 9.48 -7.35
N CYS A 132 -1.29 9.78 -6.05
CA CYS A 132 -1.56 11.11 -5.49
C CYS A 132 -0.71 12.19 -6.17
N TYR A 133 0.57 11.92 -6.43
CA TYR A 133 1.45 12.85 -7.14
C TYR A 133 0.93 13.17 -8.55
N LEU A 134 0.61 12.14 -9.33
CA LEU A 134 0.07 12.31 -10.68
C LEU A 134 -1.31 12.99 -10.69
N ALA A 135 -2.13 12.72 -9.68
CA ALA A 135 -3.43 13.36 -9.49
C ALA A 135 -3.34 14.80 -8.96
N LYS A 136 -2.13 15.31 -8.68
CA LYS A 136 -1.88 16.62 -8.05
C LYS A 136 -2.58 16.76 -6.68
N ALA A 137 -2.72 15.64 -5.97
CA ALA A 137 -3.24 15.58 -4.62
C ALA A 137 -2.13 15.88 -3.59
N ASP A 138 -2.49 15.91 -2.30
CA ASP A 138 -1.53 16.09 -1.22
C ASP A 138 -0.70 14.81 -1.02
N THR A 139 0.47 14.76 -1.66
CA THR A 139 1.40 13.62 -1.58
C THR A 139 1.97 13.43 -0.20
N ALA A 140 2.24 14.52 0.52
CA ALA A 140 2.76 14.46 1.89
C ALA A 140 1.73 13.78 2.80
N LEU A 141 0.45 14.13 2.66
CA LEU A 141 -0.62 13.46 3.39
C LEU A 141 -0.72 11.97 3.05
N SER A 142 -0.62 11.59 1.76
CA SER A 142 -0.63 10.18 1.32
C SER A 142 0.51 9.37 1.94
N VAL A 143 1.73 9.92 1.91
CA VAL A 143 2.91 9.27 2.49
C VAL A 143 2.69 9.10 3.99
N THR A 144 2.35 10.17 4.71
CA THR A 144 2.09 10.10 6.15
C THR A 144 1.00 9.10 6.51
N MET A 145 -0.13 9.08 5.78
CA MET A 145 -1.20 8.12 6.02
C MET A 145 -0.75 6.68 5.81
N THR A 146 -0.02 6.42 4.72
CA THR A 146 0.53 5.09 4.43
C THR A 146 1.45 4.66 5.57
N SER A 147 2.40 5.49 5.96
CA SER A 147 3.35 5.21 7.04
C SER A 147 2.66 4.89 8.36
N ILE A 148 1.70 5.72 8.78
CA ILE A 148 0.96 5.49 10.03
C ILE A 148 0.09 4.24 9.94
N SER A 149 -0.58 4.01 8.80
CA SER A 149 -1.39 2.79 8.64
C SER A 149 -0.52 1.54 8.72
N THR A 150 0.68 1.53 8.12
CA THR A 150 1.63 0.41 8.18
C THR A 150 2.13 0.18 9.61
N LEU A 151 2.47 1.23 10.36
CA LEU A 151 2.88 1.10 11.76
C LEU A 151 1.78 0.58 12.68
N LEU A 152 0.52 0.87 12.36
CA LEU A 152 -0.65 0.38 13.07
C LEU A 152 -1.09 -1.03 12.63
N ALA A 153 -0.61 -1.51 11.47
CA ALA A 153 -1.03 -2.76 10.87
C ALA A 153 -0.85 -4.01 11.76
N PRO A 154 0.23 -4.18 12.55
CA PRO A 154 0.37 -5.33 13.46
C PRO A 154 -0.75 -5.46 14.48
N LEU A 155 -1.41 -4.36 14.82
CA LEU A 155 -2.52 -4.34 15.78
C LEU A 155 -3.87 -4.39 15.08
N PHE A 156 -4.11 -3.48 14.13
CA PHE A 156 -5.43 -3.32 13.53
C PHE A 156 -5.77 -4.45 12.54
N THR A 157 -4.80 -4.93 11.75
CA THR A 157 -5.06 -5.98 10.74
C THR A 157 -5.54 -7.28 11.39
N PRO A 158 -4.88 -7.82 12.44
CA PRO A 158 -5.34 -9.05 13.08
C PRO A 158 -6.64 -8.85 13.85
N LEU A 159 -6.82 -7.72 14.54
CA LEU A 159 -8.05 -7.45 15.30
C LEU A 159 -9.29 -7.35 14.40
N LEU A 160 -9.18 -6.60 13.29
CA LEU A 160 -10.29 -6.44 12.35
C LEU A 160 -10.57 -7.75 11.60
N THR A 161 -9.53 -8.50 11.23
CA THR A 161 -9.71 -9.81 10.60
C THR A 161 -10.35 -10.80 11.56
N LEU A 162 -9.93 -10.84 12.82
CA LEU A 162 -10.58 -11.69 13.83
C LEU A 162 -12.04 -11.31 14.02
N TRP A 163 -12.34 -10.02 14.09
CA TRP A 163 -13.70 -9.52 14.29
C TRP A 163 -14.63 -9.83 13.11
N LEU A 164 -14.15 -9.65 11.87
CA LEU A 164 -14.98 -9.77 10.66
C LEU A 164 -14.95 -11.16 10.04
N ALA A 165 -13.81 -11.85 10.10
CA ALA A 165 -13.57 -13.14 9.45
C ALA A 165 -13.55 -14.33 10.43
N GLY A 166 -13.43 -14.08 11.75
CA GLY A 166 -13.35 -15.14 12.76
C GLY A 166 -14.62 -16.01 12.87
N SER A 167 -15.76 -15.55 12.35
CA SER A 167 -16.97 -16.35 12.22
C SER A 167 -16.95 -17.32 11.03
N TYR A 168 -16.09 -17.08 10.03
CA TYR A 168 -15.96 -17.91 8.83
C TYR A 168 -14.91 -19.02 9.01
N LEU A 169 -13.80 -18.72 9.69
CA LEU A 169 -12.70 -19.67 9.92
C LEU A 169 -11.98 -19.30 11.23
N PRO A 170 -11.40 -20.27 11.97
CA PRO A 170 -10.52 -19.96 13.10
C PRO A 170 -9.33 -19.10 12.64
N VAL A 171 -9.35 -17.82 13.00
CA VAL A 171 -8.28 -16.86 12.71
C VAL A 171 -7.35 -16.79 13.91
N ASP A 172 -6.09 -17.17 13.75
CA ASP A 172 -5.05 -16.97 14.76
C ASP A 172 -4.48 -15.55 14.67
N ALA A 173 -5.18 -14.60 15.30
CA ALA A 173 -4.77 -13.20 15.31
C ALA A 173 -3.40 -12.97 15.96
N GLY A 174 -2.98 -13.83 16.90
CA GLY A 174 -1.68 -13.72 17.56
C GLY A 174 -0.55 -14.04 16.60
N SER A 175 -0.67 -15.13 15.84
CA SER A 175 0.30 -15.50 14.81
C SER A 175 0.38 -14.47 13.68
N MET A 176 -0.75 -13.87 13.30
CA MET A 176 -0.80 -12.80 12.31
C MET A 176 -0.07 -11.56 12.79
N ALA A 177 -0.30 -11.11 14.03
CA ALA A 177 0.40 -9.99 14.61
C ALA A 177 1.92 -10.23 14.62
N LEU A 178 2.36 -11.41 15.06
CA LEU A 178 3.77 -11.80 15.07
C LEU A 178 4.37 -11.78 13.66
N SER A 179 3.65 -12.31 12.68
CA SER A 179 4.10 -12.35 11.28
C SER A 179 4.28 -10.96 10.71
N ILE A 180 3.37 -10.02 10.99
CA ILE A 180 3.48 -8.63 10.54
C ILE A 180 4.67 -7.92 11.21
N VAL A 181 4.99 -8.24 12.47
CA VAL A 181 6.16 -7.67 13.17
C VAL A 181 7.49 -8.25 12.67
N GLN A 182 7.48 -9.49 12.19
CA GLN A 182 8.68 -10.17 11.66
C GLN A 182 9.06 -9.75 10.24
N MET A 183 8.16 -9.10 9.52
CA MET A 183 8.37 -8.57 8.18
C MET A 183 8.90 -7.13 8.24
#